data_AF-A0AB39VG15-F1
#
_entry.id   AF-A0AB39VG15-F1
#
_cell.length_a   1.000
_cell.length_b   1.000
_cell.length_c   1.000
_cell.angle_alpha   90.00
_cell.angle_beta   90.00
_cell.angle_gamma   90.00
#
_symmetry.space_group_name_H-M   'P 1'
#
loop_
_entity.id
_entity.type
_entity.pdbx_description
1 polymer ?
#
loop_
_entity_poly.entity_id
_entity_poly.type
_entity_poly.pdbx_seq_one_letter_code
_entity_poly.pdbx_strand_id
1 'polypeptide(L)'
;MKPKIVFEKDILPKGKHDDLSKHIRGQRENFASTSSDFDISDSFAGKNGYNYIIDTDRGINTVKFFGERHPFPEQKEFSIPNGIKIRK
;
A
#
# COMPACT_ATOMS: atom_id res chain seq x y z
N MET A 1 -4.49 9.86 -5.00
CA MET A 1 -3.77 10.95 -5.71
C MET A 1 -4.19 10.94 -7.16
N LYS A 2 -4.12 12.08 -7.88
CA LYS A 2 -4.44 12.11 -9.32
C LYS A 2 -3.32 11.45 -10.14
N PRO A 3 -3.64 10.80 -11.27
CA PRO A 3 -2.65 10.07 -12.09
C PRO A 3 -1.45 10.92 -12.49
N LYS A 4 -1.69 12.17 -12.93
CA LYS A 4 -0.61 13.11 -13.27
C LYS A 4 0.43 13.26 -12.14
N ILE A 5 -0.03 13.38 -10.90
CA ILE A 5 0.87 13.55 -9.76
C ILE A 5 1.63 12.24 -9.48
N VAL A 6 0.95 11.09 -9.52
CA VAL A 6 1.57 9.78 -9.26
C VAL A 6 2.66 9.48 -10.27
N PHE A 7 2.36 9.66 -11.57
CA PHE A 7 3.31 9.36 -12.63
C PHE A 7 4.48 10.36 -12.72
N GLU A 8 4.33 11.58 -12.18
CA GLU A 8 5.41 12.55 -12.09
C GLU A 8 6.29 12.38 -10.83
N LYS A 9 5.68 12.03 -9.68
CA LYS A 9 6.29 12.18 -8.35
C LYS A 9 6.40 10.90 -7.54
N ASP A 10 6.09 9.75 -8.11
CA ASP A 10 5.98 8.47 -7.41
C ASP A 10 4.84 8.46 -6.37
N ILE A 11 4.60 7.29 -5.76
CA ILE A 11 3.76 7.17 -4.56
C ILE A 11 4.69 7.09 -3.36
N LEU A 12 4.91 8.24 -2.72
CA LEU A 12 5.79 8.34 -1.56
C LEU A 12 5.06 7.95 -0.27
N PRO A 13 5.77 7.33 0.70
CA PRO A 13 5.19 7.04 2.00
C PRO A 13 4.97 8.33 2.79
N LYS A 14 4.09 8.26 3.79
CA LYS A 14 3.75 9.44 4.62
C LYS A 14 4.64 9.61 5.85
N GLY A 15 5.33 8.55 6.26
CA GLY A 15 6.20 8.51 7.44
C GLY A 15 7.66 8.23 7.10
N LYS A 16 8.49 8.17 8.15
CA LYS A 16 9.93 7.86 8.08
C LYS A 16 10.35 6.64 8.88
N HIS A 17 9.44 6.07 9.66
CA HIS A 17 9.71 4.94 10.55
C HIS A 17 9.26 3.64 9.87
N ASP A 18 9.95 2.54 10.18
CA ASP A 18 9.77 1.25 9.51
C ASP A 18 8.96 0.25 10.38
N ASP A 19 8.01 0.74 11.18
CA ASP A 19 7.19 -0.13 12.05
C ASP A 19 5.97 -0.66 11.29
N LEU A 20 6.12 -1.84 10.68
CA LEU A 20 5.07 -2.49 9.91
C LEU A 20 3.80 -2.76 10.74
N SER A 21 3.93 -2.99 12.05
CA SER A 21 2.77 -3.25 12.93
C SER A 21 1.94 -1.99 13.13
N LYS A 22 2.59 -0.83 13.28
CA LYS A 22 1.92 0.47 13.33
C LYS A 22 1.34 0.87 11.97
N HIS A 23 2.05 0.54 10.89
CA HIS A 23 1.64 0.87 9.52
C HIS A 23 0.27 0.28 9.17
N ILE A 24 0.08 -1.03 9.35
CA ILE A 24 -1.19 -1.71 9.02
C ILE A 24 -2.36 -1.27 9.92
N ARG A 25 -2.07 -0.55 11.02
CA ARG A 25 -3.07 0.08 11.90
C ARG A 25 -3.34 1.54 11.54
N GLY A 26 -2.85 1.99 10.38
CA GLY A 26 -3.10 3.31 9.81
C GLY A 26 -2.13 4.40 10.27
N GLN A 27 -1.06 4.09 11.00
CA GLN A 27 -0.06 5.09 11.36
C GLN A 27 0.81 5.49 10.16
N ARG A 28 1.34 6.71 10.20
CA ARG A 28 2.19 7.26 9.14
C ARG A 28 3.60 6.69 9.27
N GLU A 29 3.80 5.56 8.61
CA GLU A 29 5.06 4.83 8.52
C GLU A 29 5.65 4.92 7.09
N ASN A 30 6.84 4.38 6.89
CA ASN A 30 7.63 4.42 5.65
C ASN A 30 7.19 3.34 4.63
N PHE A 31 5.88 3.18 4.46
CA PHE A 31 5.31 2.19 3.55
C PHE A 31 4.18 2.79 2.71
N ALA A 32 3.99 2.23 1.52
CA ALA A 32 2.77 2.39 0.74
C ALA A 32 1.97 1.09 0.78
N SER A 33 0.71 1.18 1.21
CA SER A 33 -0.21 0.04 1.23
C SER A 33 -0.73 -0.24 -0.18
N THR A 34 -0.78 -1.52 -0.53
CA THR A 34 -1.40 -2.06 -1.74
C THR A 34 -2.19 -3.32 -1.37
N SER A 35 -3.12 -3.75 -2.21
CA SER A 35 -3.77 -5.05 -2.05
C SER A 35 -3.52 -5.90 -3.29
N SER A 36 -3.43 -7.22 -3.10
CA SER A 36 -3.41 -8.16 -4.23
C SER A 36 -4.79 -8.37 -4.86
N ASP A 37 -5.83 -7.71 -4.32
CA ASP A 37 -7.21 -7.86 -4.75
C ASP A 37 -7.76 -6.52 -5.25
N PHE A 38 -8.30 -6.54 -6.46
CA PHE A 38 -8.81 -5.35 -7.13
C PHE A 38 -10.05 -4.81 -6.42
N ASP A 39 -10.98 -5.68 -6.01
CA ASP A 39 -12.26 -5.26 -5.42
C ASP A 39 -12.04 -4.60 -4.06
N ILE A 40 -11.08 -5.12 -3.30
CA ILE A 40 -10.63 -4.49 -2.05
C ILE A 40 -10.08 -3.10 -2.34
N SER A 41 -9.16 -2.97 -3.31
CA SER A 41 -8.57 -1.68 -3.68
C SER A 41 -9.64 -0.68 -4.13
N ASP A 42 -10.59 -1.12 -4.93
CA ASP A 42 -11.69 -0.30 -5.44
C ASP A 42 -12.61 0.20 -4.31
N SER A 43 -12.90 -0.65 -3.32
CA SER A 43 -13.67 -0.26 -2.14
C SER A 43 -13.04 0.90 -1.36
N PHE A 44 -11.70 1.02 -1.38
CA PHE A 44 -10.94 2.11 -0.76
C PHE A 44 -10.79 3.36 -1.65
N ALA A 45 -10.95 3.22 -2.97
CA ALA A 45 -10.81 4.35 -3.90
C ALA A 45 -11.92 5.40 -3.67
N GLY A 46 -13.16 4.94 -3.45
CA GLY A 46 -14.33 5.79 -3.29
C GLY A 46 -14.74 6.50 -4.59
N LYS A 47 -15.80 7.33 -4.53
CA LYS A 47 -16.51 7.88 -5.72
C LYS A 47 -15.62 8.59 -6.75
N ASN A 48 -14.58 9.28 -6.31
CA ASN A 48 -13.65 10.02 -7.17
C ASN A 48 -12.19 9.51 -7.03
N GLY A 49 -12.05 8.26 -6.60
CA GLY A 49 -10.77 7.60 -6.43
C GLY A 49 -10.13 7.15 -7.72
N TYR A 50 -8.92 6.60 -7.59
CA TYR A 50 -8.20 5.96 -8.68
C TYR A 50 -7.63 4.65 -8.16
N ASN A 51 -7.81 3.57 -8.91
CA ASN A 51 -7.06 2.34 -8.73
C ASN A 51 -5.79 2.38 -9.57
N TYR A 52 -4.66 2.13 -8.93
CA TYR A 52 -3.37 2.01 -9.60
C TYR A 52 -2.98 0.54 -9.65
N ILE A 53 -2.68 0.05 -10.86
CA ILE A 53 -2.11 -1.27 -11.05
C ILE A 53 -0.61 -1.15 -10.82
N ILE A 54 -0.10 -1.93 -9.85
CA ILE A 54 1.31 -1.93 -9.48
C ILE A 54 1.89 -3.30 -9.78
N ASP A 55 2.89 -3.34 -10.65
CA ASP A 55 3.69 -4.54 -10.93
C ASP A 55 5.06 -4.41 -10.25
N THR A 56 5.26 -5.16 -9.16
CA THR A 56 6.49 -5.13 -8.36
C THR A 56 6.65 -6.39 -7.51
N ASP A 57 7.89 -6.74 -7.19
CA ASP A 57 8.32 -7.79 -6.28
C ASP A 57 8.71 -7.28 -4.87
N ARG A 58 8.62 -5.96 -4.63
CA ARG A 58 9.07 -5.33 -3.37
C ARG A 58 8.05 -5.37 -2.22
N GLY A 59 6.84 -5.86 -2.48
CA GLY A 59 5.77 -5.87 -1.49
C GLY A 59 6.00 -6.91 -0.39
N ILE A 60 5.88 -6.50 0.87
CA ILE A 60 5.83 -7.41 2.00
C ILE A 60 4.40 -7.92 2.12
N ASN A 61 4.18 -9.22 1.92
CA ASN A 61 2.88 -9.85 2.20
C ASN A 61 2.63 -9.80 3.72
N THR A 62 1.79 -8.85 4.16
CA THR A 62 1.58 -8.62 5.59
C THR A 62 0.81 -9.77 6.22
N VAL A 63 -0.17 -10.34 5.50
CA VAL A 63 -0.97 -11.48 5.96
C VAL A 63 -0.07 -12.67 6.29
N LYS A 64 0.89 -13.00 5.40
CA LYS A 64 1.88 -14.04 5.66
C LYS A 64 2.83 -13.67 6.79
N PHE A 65 3.25 -12.41 6.87
CA PHE A 65 4.20 -11.93 7.88
C PHE A 65 3.64 -12.01 9.32
N PHE A 66 2.39 -11.57 9.52
CA PHE A 66 1.75 -11.56 10.85
C PHE A 66 0.95 -12.82 11.17
N GLY A 67 0.53 -13.58 10.16
CA GLY A 67 -0.28 -14.79 10.34
C GLY A 67 -1.56 -14.52 11.12
N GLU A 68 -1.83 -15.34 12.12
CA GLU A 68 -3.02 -15.23 12.99
C GLU A 68 -3.09 -13.92 13.78
N ARG A 69 -1.97 -13.21 13.94
CA ARG A 69 -1.93 -11.91 14.64
C ARG A 69 -2.24 -10.72 13.73
N HIS A 70 -2.49 -10.97 12.45
CA HIS A 70 -2.82 -9.90 11.52
C HIS A 70 -4.16 -9.26 11.93
N PRO A 71 -4.23 -7.95 12.14
CA PRO A 71 -5.47 -7.27 12.56
C PRO A 71 -6.52 -7.19 11.43
N PHE A 72 -6.09 -7.18 10.17
CA PHE A 72 -6.95 -7.00 8.99
C PHE A 72 -6.61 -7.95 7.81
N PRO A 73 -6.54 -9.28 8.03
CA PRO A 73 -6.05 -10.22 7.01
C PRO A 73 -6.90 -10.22 5.73
N GLU A 74 -8.18 -9.87 5.84
CA GLU A 74 -9.13 -9.76 4.75
C GLU A 74 -8.73 -8.70 3.72
N GLN A 75 -7.92 -7.70 4.08
CA GLN A 75 -7.46 -6.67 3.15
C GLN A 75 -6.41 -7.17 2.15
N LYS A 76 -5.86 -8.37 2.37
CA LYS A 76 -4.82 -9.01 1.52
C LYS A 76 -3.69 -8.03 1.20
N GLU A 77 -3.25 -7.30 2.22
CA GLU A 77 -2.31 -6.18 2.05
C GLU A 77 -0.91 -6.68 1.69
N PHE A 78 -0.30 -5.95 0.75
CA PHE A 78 1.13 -5.91 0.54
C PHE A 78 1.61 -4.49 0.85
N SER A 79 2.53 -4.35 1.81
CA SER A 79 3.11 -3.05 2.14
C SER A 79 4.48 -2.90 1.45
N ILE A 80 4.66 -1.82 0.70
CA ILE A 80 5.89 -1.56 -0.07
C ILE A 80 6.75 -0.54 0.69
N PRO A 81 7.95 -0.93 1.17
CA PRO A 81 8.86 -0.01 1.86
C PRO A 81 9.34 1.11 0.94
N ASN A 82 9.52 2.30 1.51
CA ASN A 82 9.98 3.51 0.80
C ASN A 82 9.05 3.94 -0.36
N GLY A 83 7.80 3.49 -0.37
CA GLY A 83 6.82 3.83 -1.40
C GLY A 83 7.06 3.14 -2.75
N ILE A 84 6.31 3.60 -3.77
CA ILE A 84 6.24 3.00 -5.10
C ILE A 84 6.86 3.94 -6.13
N LYS A 85 8.03 3.55 -6.64
CA LYS A 85 8.70 4.27 -7.73
C LYS A 85 8.08 3.87 -9.07
N ILE A 86 7.74 4.86 -9.88
CA ILE A 86 7.26 4.65 -11.24
C ILE A 86 8.48 4.34 -12.12
N ARG A 87 8.46 3.19 -12.80
CA ARG A 87 9.44 2.89 -13.83
C ARG A 87 9.19 3.84 -15.01
N LYS A 88 10.24 4.54 -15.43
CA LYS A 88 10.22 5.43 -16.60
C LYS A 88 10.74 4.70 -17.82
#